data_AF-A0A075MW73-F1
#
_entry.id   AF-A0A075MW73-F1
#
_cell.length_a   1.000
_cell.length_b   1.000
_cell.length_c   1.000
_cell.angle_alpha   90.00
_cell.angle_beta   90.00
_cell.angle_gamma   90.00
#
_symmetry.space_group_name_H-M   'P 1'
#
loop_
_entity.id
_entity.type
_entity.pdbx_description
1 polymer ?
#
loop_
_entity_poly.entity_id
_entity_poly.type
_entity_poly.pdbx_seq_one_letter_code
_entity_poly.pdbx_strand_id
1 'polypeptide(L)'
;MLILSSATIVIGPFNVAYAHTFQGGESAEFLTMVQVIKTETALAGNNTGSADKDIAIDHIEHASEALTNSTLKEIAERNQRLATDLPASIEQLRMSISSGVSASQIEQDVKTISDLLDETVQVRIEKSQLTNSTVQAVIVANLVNEALEHYGEAIGYEGNMTDMSSMAGMTSSMSGNESSTTSSSMSMNTGSSSNSGSTQGMNSSNISSSSGSSGMSMSKAVIVSEANYQSAKAFAQKAWGLYQQIKPQATDGGSGNSVEKLDKSFPAFLSAIESKASAMDIMSIAHLQIHPNLMTAYNLQVVPEFPIPLLISLPALAAAVLYGRFRMNAKNSGGDGGSAAGNGGSPKEQ
;
A
#
# COMPACT_ATOMS: atom_id res chain seq x y z
N MET A 1 -51.43 -2.97 36.22
CA MET A 1 -50.19 -2.43 36.82
C MET A 1 -49.03 -3.20 36.22
N LEU A 2 -48.35 -2.61 35.24
CA LEU A 2 -47.22 -3.22 34.54
C LEU A 2 -46.21 -2.08 34.35
N ILE A 3 -45.14 -2.12 35.12
CA ILE A 3 -44.10 -1.10 35.16
C ILE A 3 -43.09 -1.45 34.06
N LEU A 4 -43.06 -0.68 32.98
CA LEU A 4 -42.00 -0.76 31.97
C LEU A 4 -40.85 0.14 32.43
N SER A 5 -39.80 -0.48 32.97
CA SER A 5 -38.52 0.17 33.29
C SER A 5 -37.75 0.40 31.98
N SER A 6 -37.46 1.66 31.66
CA SER A 6 -36.67 2.02 30.48
C SER A 6 -35.19 2.01 30.88
N ALA A 7 -34.42 1.05 30.35
CA ALA A 7 -32.97 1.04 30.49
C ALA A 7 -32.35 1.87 29.36
N THR A 8 -31.78 3.02 29.69
CA THR A 8 -30.98 3.84 28.78
C THR A 8 -29.58 3.25 28.69
N ILE A 9 -29.20 2.72 27.53
CA ILE A 9 -27.83 2.31 27.25
C ILE A 9 -27.04 3.55 26.84
N VAL A 10 -26.12 3.99 27.70
CA VAL A 10 -25.11 5.00 27.38
C VAL A 10 -24.02 4.31 26.56
N ILE A 11 -23.98 4.63 25.27
CA ILE A 11 -22.92 4.16 24.37
C ILE A 11 -21.81 5.21 24.38
N GLY A 12 -20.63 4.84 24.89
CA GLY A 12 -19.42 5.68 24.84
C GLY A 12 -18.87 5.83 23.41
N PRO A 13 -17.88 6.71 23.18
CA PRO A 13 -17.32 6.93 21.86
C PRO A 13 -16.61 5.65 21.38
N PHE A 14 -17.16 5.00 20.38
CA PHE A 14 -16.46 3.97 19.63
C PHE A 14 -15.42 4.63 18.72
N ASN A 15 -14.14 4.33 18.93
CA ASN A 15 -13.13 4.54 17.90
C ASN A 15 -13.39 3.50 16.81
N VAL A 16 -14.15 3.90 15.80
CA VAL A 16 -14.41 3.03 14.65
C VAL A 16 -13.15 3.00 13.80
N ALA A 17 -12.50 1.84 13.77
CA ALA A 17 -11.40 1.56 12.84
C ALA A 17 -12.00 1.42 11.45
N TYR A 18 -11.75 2.38 10.57
CA TYR A 18 -12.16 2.33 9.18
C TYR A 18 -10.93 2.08 8.30
N ALA A 19 -10.93 0.99 7.55
CA ALA A 19 -10.17 0.93 6.30
C ALA A 19 -10.87 1.90 5.33
N HIS A 20 -10.14 2.91 4.85
CA HIS A 20 -10.74 4.00 4.06
C HIS A 20 -10.76 3.65 2.57
N THR A 21 -11.67 2.77 2.17
CA THR A 21 -12.11 2.74 0.77
C THR A 21 -13.06 3.92 0.59
N PHE A 22 -12.53 4.99 -0.01
CA PHE A 22 -13.34 6.16 -0.32
C PHE A 22 -14.40 5.78 -1.35
N GLN A 23 -15.58 6.36 -1.24
CA GLN A 23 -16.67 6.20 -2.19
C GLN A 23 -16.36 6.99 -3.48
N GLY A 24 -15.23 6.69 -4.11
CA GLY A 24 -14.94 7.11 -5.47
C GLY A 24 -15.72 6.18 -6.37
N GLY A 25 -16.71 6.70 -7.08
CA GLY A 25 -17.38 5.92 -8.12
C GLY A 25 -16.35 5.37 -9.12
N GLU A 26 -16.78 4.43 -9.94
CA GLU A 26 -16.02 3.73 -10.99
C GLU A 26 -15.04 4.60 -11.82
N SER A 27 -15.30 5.91 -11.92
CA SER A 27 -14.39 6.88 -12.55
C SER A 27 -13.10 7.12 -11.76
N ALA A 28 -13.17 7.24 -10.43
CA ALA A 28 -11.99 7.48 -9.58
C ALA A 28 -11.05 6.26 -9.59
N GLU A 29 -11.59 5.05 -9.42
CA GLU A 29 -10.82 3.79 -9.48
C GLU A 29 -10.12 3.64 -10.83
N PHE A 30 -10.85 3.85 -11.93
CA PHE A 30 -10.26 3.78 -13.25
C PHE A 30 -9.18 4.84 -13.48
N LEU A 31 -9.41 6.08 -13.05
CA LEU A 31 -8.43 7.14 -13.18
C LEU A 31 -7.19 6.88 -12.29
N THR A 32 -7.36 6.28 -11.10
CA THR A 32 -6.24 5.79 -10.28
C THR A 32 -5.43 4.75 -11.05
N MET A 33 -6.08 3.72 -11.62
CA MET A 33 -5.40 2.71 -12.43
C MET A 33 -4.60 3.37 -13.57
N VAL A 34 -5.18 4.34 -14.27
CA VAL A 34 -4.45 5.09 -15.31
C VAL A 34 -3.20 5.78 -14.74
N GLN A 35 -3.28 6.40 -13.56
CA GLN A 35 -2.12 7.02 -12.93
C GLN A 35 -1.07 6.00 -12.49
N VAL A 36 -1.48 4.82 -12.00
CA VAL A 36 -0.58 3.70 -11.65
C VAL A 36 0.20 3.26 -12.86
N ILE A 37 -0.47 2.88 -13.96
CA ILE A 37 0.19 2.40 -15.18
C ILE A 37 1.13 3.46 -15.75
N LYS A 38 0.72 4.74 -15.79
CA LYS A 38 1.59 5.83 -16.27
C LYS A 38 2.83 6.03 -15.40
N THR A 39 2.68 5.90 -14.08
CA THR A 39 3.79 6.13 -13.14
C THR A 39 4.79 4.98 -13.24
N GLU A 40 4.31 3.74 -13.20
CA GLU A 40 5.14 2.55 -13.29
C GLU A 40 5.87 2.43 -14.63
N THR A 41 5.19 2.66 -15.75
CA THR A 41 5.85 2.62 -17.08
C THR A 41 6.88 3.72 -17.25
N ALA A 42 6.67 4.90 -16.66
CA ALA A 42 7.69 5.94 -16.62
C ALA A 42 8.90 5.55 -15.76
N LEU A 43 8.70 4.89 -14.62
CA LEU A 43 9.77 4.35 -13.79
C LEU A 43 10.56 3.26 -14.53
N ALA A 44 9.88 2.37 -15.25
CA ALA A 44 10.53 1.38 -16.12
C ALA A 44 11.43 2.05 -17.18
N GLY A 45 10.93 3.11 -17.82
CA GLY A 45 11.70 3.89 -18.80
C GLY A 45 12.91 4.65 -18.21
N ASN A 46 12.91 4.92 -16.90
CA ASN A 46 14.02 5.57 -16.21
C ASN A 46 15.08 4.56 -15.71
N ASN A 47 14.74 3.28 -15.59
CA ASN A 47 15.64 2.21 -15.11
C ASN A 47 16.20 1.36 -16.27
N THR A 48 16.70 2.01 -17.32
CA THR A 48 17.11 1.32 -18.57
C THR A 48 18.57 0.87 -18.60
N GLY A 49 19.33 1.14 -17.53
CA GLY A 49 20.69 0.65 -17.36
C GLY A 49 20.73 -0.87 -17.29
N SER A 50 21.82 -1.49 -17.76
CA SER A 50 21.95 -2.96 -17.73
C SER A 50 21.89 -3.55 -16.32
N ALA A 51 22.27 -2.77 -15.30
CA ALA A 51 22.19 -3.15 -13.89
C ALA A 51 20.78 -3.00 -13.30
N ASP A 52 19.91 -2.21 -13.95
CA ASP A 52 18.60 -1.82 -13.44
C ASP A 52 17.46 -2.50 -14.22
N LYS A 53 17.80 -3.41 -15.13
CA LYS A 53 16.82 -4.12 -15.96
C LYS A 53 15.77 -4.84 -15.11
N ASP A 54 16.18 -5.54 -14.06
CA ASP A 54 15.24 -6.27 -13.20
C ASP A 54 14.29 -5.28 -12.49
N ILE A 55 14.79 -4.12 -12.04
CA ILE A 55 13.98 -3.04 -11.47
C ILE A 55 12.97 -2.51 -12.50
N ALA A 56 13.40 -2.29 -13.74
CA ALA A 56 12.50 -1.87 -14.81
C ALA A 56 11.43 -2.92 -15.14
N ILE A 57 11.76 -4.21 -15.08
CA ILE A 57 10.80 -5.29 -15.30
C ILE A 57 9.79 -5.34 -14.14
N ASP A 58 10.21 -5.20 -12.88
CA ASP A 58 9.31 -5.14 -11.73
C ASP A 58 8.28 -4.00 -11.90
N HIS A 59 8.70 -2.82 -12.34
CA HIS A 59 7.77 -1.72 -12.65
C HIS A 59 6.76 -2.08 -13.75
N ILE A 60 7.18 -2.79 -14.79
CA ILE A 60 6.26 -3.24 -15.84
C ILE A 60 5.27 -4.29 -15.32
N GLU A 61 5.69 -5.14 -14.38
CA GLU A 61 4.83 -6.10 -13.71
C GLU A 61 3.74 -5.37 -12.90
N HIS A 62 4.09 -4.39 -12.08
CA HIS A 62 3.11 -3.55 -11.37
C HIS A 62 2.14 -2.84 -12.32
N ALA A 63 2.65 -2.27 -13.43
CA ALA A 63 1.82 -1.65 -14.46
C ALA A 63 0.83 -2.65 -15.07
N SER A 64 1.25 -3.90 -15.28
CA SER A 64 0.41 -4.96 -15.84
C SER A 64 -0.63 -5.44 -14.83
N GLU A 65 -0.28 -5.53 -13.56
CA GLU A 65 -1.17 -5.95 -12.47
C GLU A 65 -2.32 -4.98 -12.23
N ALA A 66 -2.08 -3.68 -12.38
CA ALA A 66 -3.14 -2.66 -12.34
C ALA A 66 -4.20 -2.88 -13.44
N LEU A 67 -3.83 -3.46 -14.58
CA LEU A 67 -4.71 -3.66 -15.73
C LEU A 67 -5.48 -5.00 -15.64
N THR A 68 -6.52 -5.03 -14.81
CA THR A 68 -7.31 -6.25 -14.58
C THR A 68 -8.15 -6.68 -15.79
N ASN A 69 -8.53 -7.96 -15.83
CA ASN A 69 -9.46 -8.49 -16.84
C ASN A 69 -10.83 -7.79 -16.83
N SER A 70 -11.32 -7.35 -15.65
CA SER A 70 -12.58 -6.60 -15.57
C SER A 70 -12.44 -5.25 -16.26
N THR A 71 -11.36 -4.53 -15.95
CA THR A 71 -11.08 -3.23 -16.57
C THR A 71 -10.91 -3.35 -18.09
N LEU A 72 -10.19 -4.37 -18.56
CA LEU A 72 -10.04 -4.63 -19.99
C LEU A 72 -11.38 -4.91 -20.68
N LYS A 73 -12.28 -5.64 -20.02
CA LYS A 73 -13.63 -5.89 -20.55
C LYS A 73 -14.42 -4.58 -20.67
N GLU A 74 -14.40 -3.74 -19.64
CA GLU A 74 -15.07 -2.44 -19.65
C GLU A 74 -14.49 -1.50 -20.71
N ILE A 75 -13.16 -1.50 -20.89
CA ILE A 75 -12.51 -0.78 -22.00
C ILE A 75 -12.99 -1.34 -23.34
N ALA A 76 -13.05 -2.66 -23.50
CA ALA A 76 -13.45 -3.29 -24.76
C ALA A 76 -14.91 -2.98 -25.15
N GLU A 77 -15.80 -2.86 -24.16
CA GLU A 77 -17.19 -2.46 -24.35
C GLU A 77 -17.32 -1.04 -24.92
N ARG A 78 -16.35 -0.16 -24.66
CA ARG A 78 -16.29 1.20 -25.22
C ARG A 78 -15.45 1.27 -26.50
N ASN A 79 -14.33 0.57 -26.54
CA ASN A 79 -13.39 0.56 -27.65
C ASN A 79 -12.51 -0.70 -27.61
N GLN A 80 -12.86 -1.69 -28.44
CA GLN A 80 -12.15 -2.97 -28.53
C GLN A 80 -10.67 -2.83 -28.92
N ARG A 81 -10.33 -1.83 -29.74
CA ARG A 81 -8.94 -1.58 -30.14
C ARG A 81 -8.09 -1.21 -28.93
N LEU A 82 -8.56 -0.29 -28.09
CA LEU A 82 -7.82 0.15 -26.90
C LEU A 82 -7.61 -1.00 -25.90
N ALA A 83 -8.60 -1.87 -25.72
CA ALA A 83 -8.46 -3.06 -24.88
C ALA A 83 -7.43 -4.07 -25.39
N THR A 84 -7.08 -4.02 -26.68
CA THR A 84 -6.07 -4.91 -27.29
C THR A 84 -4.70 -4.24 -27.30
N ASP A 85 -4.64 -2.98 -27.76
CA ASP A 85 -3.40 -2.25 -27.99
C ASP A 85 -2.70 -1.87 -26.68
N LEU A 86 -3.45 -1.55 -25.62
CA LEU A 86 -2.89 -1.16 -24.33
C LEU A 86 -2.05 -2.28 -23.68
N PRO A 87 -2.60 -3.49 -23.40
CA PRO A 87 -1.80 -4.58 -22.83
C PRO A 87 -0.67 -5.01 -23.78
N ALA A 88 -0.90 -5.00 -25.10
CA ALA A 88 0.14 -5.32 -26.08
C ALA A 88 1.32 -4.32 -26.03
N SER A 89 1.04 -3.02 -25.82
CA SER A 89 2.08 -1.99 -25.71
C SER A 89 2.89 -2.12 -24.43
N ILE A 90 2.26 -2.54 -23.32
CA ILE A 90 2.96 -2.84 -22.06
C ILE A 90 3.91 -4.04 -22.24
N GLU A 91 3.47 -5.12 -22.89
CA GLU A 91 4.35 -6.26 -23.20
C GLU A 91 5.47 -5.86 -24.19
N GLN A 92 5.18 -4.98 -25.16
CA GLN A 92 6.20 -4.48 -26.07
C GLN A 92 7.30 -3.71 -25.32
N LEU A 93 6.93 -2.84 -24.37
CA LEU A 93 7.89 -2.16 -23.50
C LEU A 93 8.77 -3.16 -22.73
N ARG A 94 8.15 -4.23 -22.20
CA ARG A 94 8.85 -5.34 -21.53
C ARG A 94 9.87 -6.00 -22.44
N MET A 95 9.49 -6.31 -23.67
CA MET A 95 10.36 -6.92 -24.67
C MET A 95 11.51 -6.00 -25.08
N SER A 96 11.24 -4.70 -25.24
CA SER A 96 12.24 -3.67 -25.53
C SER A 96 13.31 -3.59 -24.43
N ILE A 97 12.89 -3.48 -23.17
CA ILE A 97 13.80 -3.48 -22.02
C ILE A 97 14.59 -4.79 -21.94
N SER A 98 13.90 -5.94 -22.05
CA SER A 98 14.54 -7.26 -22.01
C SER A 98 15.59 -7.45 -23.10
N SER A 99 15.33 -6.92 -24.29
CA SER A 99 16.24 -7.01 -25.45
C SER A 99 17.37 -5.97 -25.41
N GLY A 100 17.31 -4.99 -24.50
CA GLY A 100 18.31 -3.93 -24.39
C GLY A 100 18.33 -3.00 -25.60
N VAL A 101 17.13 -2.65 -26.12
CA VAL A 101 17.03 -1.66 -27.20
C VAL A 101 17.46 -0.27 -26.72
N SER A 102 17.59 0.69 -27.65
CA SER A 102 18.00 2.06 -27.30
C SER A 102 17.01 2.76 -26.36
N ALA A 103 17.52 3.61 -25.45
CA ALA A 103 16.71 4.42 -24.55
C ALA A 103 15.60 5.22 -25.27
N SER A 104 15.89 5.78 -26.45
CA SER A 104 14.89 6.50 -27.26
C SER A 104 13.71 5.62 -27.71
N GLN A 105 13.94 4.33 -27.97
CA GLN A 105 12.85 3.40 -28.30
C GLN A 105 12.02 3.10 -27.05
N ILE A 106 12.66 2.94 -25.89
CA ILE A 106 11.97 2.74 -24.61
C ILE A 106 11.11 3.95 -24.27
N GLU A 107 11.64 5.16 -24.43
CA GLU A 107 10.89 6.42 -24.27
C GLU A 107 9.67 6.47 -25.21
N GLN A 108 9.81 6.00 -26.45
CA GLN A 108 8.71 5.92 -27.40
C GLN A 108 7.65 4.90 -27.00
N ASP A 109 8.05 3.75 -26.48
CA ASP A 109 7.14 2.72 -25.99
C ASP A 109 6.36 3.23 -24.76
N VAL A 110 7.02 3.88 -23.80
CA VAL A 110 6.38 4.55 -22.65
C VAL A 110 5.39 5.62 -23.10
N LYS A 111 5.78 6.45 -24.08
CA LYS A 111 4.90 7.47 -24.64
C LYS A 111 3.66 6.83 -25.29
N THR A 112 3.83 5.76 -26.04
CA THR A 112 2.73 5.04 -26.70
C THR A 112 1.71 4.55 -25.68
N ILE A 113 2.18 3.99 -24.56
CA ILE A 113 1.29 3.56 -23.46
C ILE A 113 0.55 4.77 -22.86
N SER A 114 1.25 5.87 -22.58
CA SER A 114 0.61 7.08 -22.06
C SER A 114 -0.47 7.63 -23.00
N ASP A 115 -0.20 7.68 -24.30
CA ASP A 115 -1.14 8.16 -25.32
C ASP A 115 -2.39 7.26 -25.39
N LEU A 116 -2.21 5.93 -25.34
CA LEU A 116 -3.33 4.97 -25.31
C LEU A 116 -4.17 5.11 -24.03
N LEU A 117 -3.53 5.35 -22.89
CA LEU A 117 -4.25 5.62 -21.63
C LEU A 117 -5.04 6.92 -21.69
N ASP A 118 -4.49 7.98 -22.29
CA ASP A 118 -5.22 9.24 -22.48
C ASP A 118 -6.44 9.07 -23.39
N GLU A 119 -6.31 8.30 -24.47
CA GLU A 119 -7.45 7.95 -25.32
C GLU A 119 -8.49 7.11 -24.56
N THR A 120 -8.04 6.17 -23.73
CA THR A 120 -8.93 5.33 -22.92
C THR A 120 -9.72 6.18 -21.91
N VAL A 121 -9.07 7.15 -21.27
CA VAL A 121 -9.75 8.14 -20.42
C VAL A 121 -10.78 8.92 -21.23
N GLN A 122 -10.44 9.39 -22.42
CA GLN A 122 -11.35 10.19 -23.26
C GLN A 122 -12.62 9.43 -23.67
N VAL A 123 -12.53 8.13 -23.96
CA VAL A 123 -13.68 7.33 -24.39
C VAL A 123 -14.52 6.77 -23.25
N ARG A 124 -13.93 6.57 -22.06
CA ARG A 124 -14.58 5.96 -20.90
C ARG A 124 -15.14 6.98 -19.92
N ILE A 125 -14.40 8.06 -19.65
CA ILE A 125 -14.69 8.99 -18.56
C ILE A 125 -15.40 10.23 -19.08
N GLU A 126 -16.53 10.56 -18.47
CA GLU A 126 -17.22 11.81 -18.74
C GLU A 126 -16.35 13.01 -18.33
N LYS A 127 -16.34 14.04 -19.18
CA LYS A 127 -15.51 15.23 -18.98
C LYS A 127 -15.75 15.93 -17.63
N SER A 128 -16.97 15.85 -17.09
CA SER A 128 -17.35 16.39 -15.78
C SER A 128 -16.60 15.72 -14.62
N GLN A 129 -16.30 14.42 -14.74
CA GLN A 129 -15.58 13.64 -13.72
C GLN A 129 -14.09 14.00 -13.69
N LEU A 130 -13.52 14.38 -14.84
CA LEU A 130 -12.10 14.77 -14.93
C LEU A 130 -11.75 16.02 -14.12
N THR A 131 -12.72 16.91 -13.91
CA THR A 131 -12.52 18.16 -13.13
C THR A 131 -13.25 18.16 -11.79
N ASN A 132 -13.90 17.05 -11.44
CA ASN A 132 -14.64 16.93 -10.18
C ASN A 132 -13.64 16.79 -9.02
N SER A 133 -13.64 17.77 -8.11
CA SER A 133 -12.67 17.82 -7.01
C SER A 133 -12.80 16.66 -6.03
N THR A 134 -14.01 16.14 -5.82
CA THR A 134 -14.24 14.94 -5.01
C THR A 134 -13.62 13.71 -5.68
N VAL A 135 -13.82 13.50 -6.99
CA VAL A 135 -13.19 12.40 -7.74
C VAL A 135 -11.67 12.51 -7.69
N GLN A 136 -11.13 13.70 -7.95
CA GLN A 136 -9.70 13.94 -7.91
C GLN A 136 -9.11 13.75 -6.52
N ALA A 137 -9.81 14.16 -5.46
CA ALA A 137 -9.37 13.94 -4.09
C ALA A 137 -9.39 12.44 -3.70
N VAL A 138 -10.31 11.65 -4.26
CA VAL A 138 -10.25 10.17 -4.12
C VAL A 138 -9.04 9.60 -4.85
N ILE A 139 -8.73 10.07 -6.06
CA ILE A 139 -7.50 9.64 -6.77
C ILE A 139 -6.26 9.95 -5.93
N VAL A 140 -6.18 11.16 -5.35
CA VAL A 140 -5.10 11.54 -4.43
C VAL A 140 -4.99 10.57 -3.26
N ALA A 141 -6.11 10.24 -2.62
CA ALA A 141 -6.10 9.32 -1.48
C ALA A 141 -5.69 7.89 -1.89
N ASN A 142 -6.17 7.40 -3.04
CA ASN A 142 -5.77 6.09 -3.55
C ASN A 142 -4.27 6.07 -3.87
N LEU A 143 -3.69 7.11 -4.44
CA LEU A 143 -2.24 7.19 -4.68
C LEU A 143 -1.43 7.25 -3.38
N VAL A 144 -1.98 7.75 -2.28
CA VAL A 144 -1.36 7.62 -0.96
C VAL A 144 -1.38 6.17 -0.49
N ASN A 145 -2.46 5.42 -0.74
CA ASN A 145 -2.51 3.98 -0.48
C ASN A 145 -1.50 3.20 -1.33
N GLU A 146 -1.39 3.48 -2.63
CA GLU A 146 -0.35 2.88 -3.49
C GLU A 146 1.05 3.15 -2.92
N ALA A 147 1.30 4.37 -2.45
CA ALA A 147 2.58 4.70 -1.83
C ALA A 147 2.85 3.90 -0.54
N LEU A 148 1.82 3.65 0.27
CA LEU A 148 1.92 2.84 1.49
C LEU A 148 2.16 1.36 1.17
N GLU A 149 1.43 0.81 0.21
CA GLU A 149 1.53 -0.59 -0.21
C GLU A 149 2.94 -0.89 -0.73
N HIS A 150 3.39 -0.13 -1.73
CA HIS A 150 4.74 -0.27 -2.26
C HIS A 150 5.81 0.01 -1.20
N TYR A 151 5.61 0.96 -0.27
CA TYR A 151 6.61 1.17 0.79
C TYR A 151 6.69 -0.03 1.74
N GLY A 152 5.56 -0.64 2.08
CA GLY A 152 5.50 -1.84 2.91
C GLY A 152 6.27 -2.98 2.27
N GLU A 153 6.04 -3.25 0.99
CA GLU A 153 6.80 -4.25 0.25
C GLU A 153 8.29 -3.91 0.13
N ALA A 154 8.61 -2.62 -0.09
CA ALA A 154 9.98 -2.14 -0.19
C ALA A 154 10.82 -2.42 1.05
N ILE A 155 10.20 -2.49 2.24
CA ILE A 155 10.87 -2.76 3.51
C ILE A 155 10.62 -4.19 4.03
N GLY A 156 9.89 -5.02 3.27
CA GLY A 156 9.52 -6.37 3.67
C GLY A 156 8.54 -6.41 4.85
N TYR A 157 7.66 -5.42 4.97
CA TYR A 157 6.61 -5.40 5.98
C TYR A 157 5.51 -6.40 5.60
N GLU A 158 5.24 -7.37 6.48
CA GLU A 158 4.29 -8.45 6.22
C GLU A 158 2.81 -8.07 6.44
N GLY A 159 2.55 -6.91 7.06
CA GLY A 159 1.19 -6.41 7.27
C GLY A 159 0.69 -5.54 6.11
N ASN A 160 -0.60 -5.20 6.11
CA ASN A 160 -1.13 -4.25 5.14
C ASN A 160 -1.01 -2.82 5.69
N MET A 161 -0.12 -1.99 5.13
CA MET A 161 0.06 -0.60 5.57
C MET A 161 -1.12 0.32 5.21
N THR A 162 -1.99 -0.09 4.29
CA THR A 162 -3.21 0.66 3.94
C THR A 162 -4.35 0.43 4.94
N ASP A 163 -4.25 -0.59 5.80
CA ASP A 163 -5.24 -0.91 6.82
C ASP A 163 -4.86 -0.33 8.19
N MET A 164 -5.76 0.46 8.78
CA MET A 164 -5.60 0.97 10.15
C MET A 164 -5.54 -0.15 11.20
N SER A 165 -6.08 -1.34 10.93
CA SER A 165 -6.01 -2.48 11.85
C SER A 165 -4.55 -2.90 12.13
N SER A 166 -3.66 -2.75 11.14
CA SER A 166 -2.22 -2.97 11.27
C SER A 166 -1.60 -2.01 12.32
N MET A 167 -2.10 -0.78 12.40
CA MET A 167 -1.68 0.20 13.40
C MET A 167 -2.20 -0.13 14.80
N ALA A 168 -3.45 -0.60 14.90
CA ALA A 168 -4.07 -1.03 16.16
C ALA A 168 -3.36 -2.26 16.78
N GLY A 169 -2.91 -3.20 15.95
CA GLY A 169 -2.10 -4.34 16.38
C GLY A 169 -0.73 -3.91 16.92
N MET A 170 -0.09 -2.92 16.29
CA MET A 170 1.20 -2.38 16.73
C MET A 170 1.11 -1.62 18.07
N THR A 171 0.11 -0.74 18.26
CA THR A 171 -0.05 -0.01 19.54
C THR A 171 -0.37 -0.95 20.72
N SER A 172 -1.06 -2.05 20.47
CA SER A 172 -1.39 -3.06 21.49
C SER A 172 -0.14 -3.83 21.94
N SER A 173 0.80 -4.07 21.03
CA SER A 173 2.10 -4.69 21.35
C SER A 173 3.04 -3.74 22.12
N MET A 174 2.92 -2.42 21.93
CA MET A 174 3.69 -1.41 22.69
C MET A 174 3.15 -1.23 24.11
N SER A 175 1.84 -1.34 24.33
CA SER A 175 1.22 -1.22 25.66
C SER A 175 1.53 -2.40 26.60
N GLY A 176 2.15 -3.48 26.10
CA GLY A 176 2.54 -4.65 26.91
C GLY A 176 3.89 -4.52 27.62
N ASN A 177 4.64 -3.44 27.39
CA ASN A 177 5.99 -3.25 27.93
C ASN A 177 6.12 -2.05 28.90
N GLU A 178 5.03 -1.59 29.49
CA GLU A 178 5.11 -0.77 30.71
C GLU A 178 5.42 -1.68 31.91
N SER A 179 6.70 -2.05 32.00
CA SER A 179 7.31 -2.46 33.27
C SER A 179 7.22 -1.29 34.25
N SER A 180 6.12 -1.26 35.02
CA SER A 180 6.03 -0.83 36.43
C SER A 180 7.16 0.08 36.93
N THR A 181 7.28 1.27 36.35
CA THR A 181 8.16 2.31 36.88
C THR A 181 7.41 3.08 37.96
N THR A 182 7.41 2.48 39.16
CA THR A 182 7.59 3.19 40.43
C THR A 182 6.68 4.41 40.66
N SER A 183 5.40 4.18 40.97
CA SER A 183 4.66 5.09 41.86
C SER A 183 4.98 4.73 43.31
N SER A 184 6.16 5.11 43.80
CA SER A 184 6.45 5.13 45.23
C SER A 184 5.62 6.23 45.89
N SER A 185 4.38 5.87 46.26
CA SER A 185 3.60 6.65 47.22
C SER A 185 4.37 6.72 48.54
N MET A 186 4.80 7.92 48.93
CA MET A 186 5.22 8.19 50.31
C MET A 186 4.00 8.06 51.22
N SER A 187 3.76 6.85 51.74
CA SER A 187 2.80 6.63 52.82
C SER A 187 3.54 6.69 54.15
N MET A 188 3.12 7.62 54.99
CA MET A 188 3.69 7.89 56.31
C MET A 188 3.59 6.69 57.25
N ASN A 189 4.69 6.46 57.95
CA ASN A 189 4.87 5.58 59.09
C ASN A 189 4.07 6.08 60.31
N THR A 190 3.09 5.31 60.77
CA THR A 190 2.55 5.38 62.13
C THR A 190 2.23 3.98 62.67
N GLY A 191 3.17 3.43 63.43
CA GLY A 191 2.98 2.67 64.67
C GLY A 191 1.98 1.50 64.76
N SER A 192 2.51 0.33 65.14
CA SER A 192 2.08 -0.55 66.27
C SER A 192 1.84 -2.03 65.94
N SER A 193 2.55 -2.87 66.69
CA SER A 193 2.18 -4.18 67.27
C SER A 193 1.92 -5.43 66.39
N SER A 194 2.89 -6.35 66.46
CA SER A 194 2.81 -7.80 66.80
C SER A 194 1.76 -8.71 66.14
N ASN A 195 2.20 -9.78 65.46
CA ASN A 195 2.36 -11.15 66.02
C ASN A 195 2.29 -12.25 64.93
N SER A 196 3.24 -13.18 64.99
CA SER A 196 3.24 -14.62 64.63
C SER A 196 2.67 -15.17 63.31
N GLY A 197 3.47 -16.05 62.68
CA GLY A 197 2.98 -17.38 62.29
C GLY A 197 3.11 -17.81 60.83
N SER A 198 4.27 -18.39 60.50
CA SER A 198 4.47 -19.61 59.70
C SER A 198 3.89 -19.81 58.27
N THR A 199 4.80 -20.34 57.43
CA THR A 199 4.65 -21.47 56.47
C THR A 199 4.67 -21.16 54.96
N GLN A 200 5.56 -21.90 54.28
CA GLN A 200 5.53 -22.32 52.85
C GLN A 200 5.53 -21.19 51.80
N GLY A 201 6.56 -21.02 50.98
CA GLY A 201 7.20 -22.05 50.17
C GLY A 201 6.51 -22.09 48.81
N MET A 202 7.09 -21.41 47.80
CA MET A 202 6.91 -21.74 46.38
C MET A 202 8.01 -21.03 45.57
N ASN A 203 9.02 -21.83 45.25
CA ASN A 203 10.05 -21.59 44.25
C ASN A 203 9.37 -21.39 42.89
N SER A 204 9.31 -20.15 42.39
CA SER A 204 8.80 -19.87 41.04
C SER A 204 9.99 -19.82 40.08
N SER A 205 10.19 -20.97 39.44
CA SER A 205 11.10 -21.17 38.32
C SER A 205 10.85 -20.12 37.25
N ASN A 206 11.92 -19.38 36.95
CA ASN A 206 12.06 -18.48 35.82
C ASN A 206 11.80 -19.24 34.51
N ILE A 207 10.58 -19.16 33.97
CA ILE A 207 10.29 -19.55 32.58
C ILE A 207 10.66 -18.34 31.73
N SER A 208 11.91 -18.33 31.28
CA SER A 208 12.33 -17.53 30.14
C SER A 208 11.68 -18.12 28.89
N SER A 209 10.48 -17.65 28.56
CA SER A 209 9.91 -17.81 27.24
C SER A 209 10.74 -16.96 26.27
N SER A 210 11.60 -17.63 25.51
CA SER A 210 12.18 -17.11 24.28
C SER A 210 11.06 -16.94 23.25
N SER A 211 10.21 -15.94 23.44
CA SER A 211 9.43 -15.39 22.33
C SER A 211 10.34 -14.40 21.62
N GLY A 212 10.63 -14.66 20.36
CA GLY A 212 11.35 -13.75 19.47
C GLY A 212 10.55 -12.47 19.28
N SER A 213 10.60 -11.59 20.27
CA SER A 213 10.26 -10.19 20.11
C SER A 213 11.47 -9.56 19.41
N SER A 214 11.46 -9.60 18.08
CA SER A 214 12.24 -8.66 17.29
C SER A 214 11.72 -7.28 17.66
N GLY A 215 12.29 -6.68 18.71
CA GLY A 215 12.06 -5.30 19.05
C GLY A 215 12.32 -4.48 17.80
N MET A 216 11.25 -3.95 17.20
CA MET A 216 11.34 -3.05 16.07
C MET A 216 12.03 -1.79 16.60
N SER A 217 13.34 -1.78 16.45
CA SER A 217 14.16 -0.61 16.65
C SER A 217 13.55 0.53 15.84
N MET A 218 13.42 1.71 16.44
CA MET A 218 13.12 3.00 15.80
C MET A 218 14.26 3.43 14.87
N SER A 219 14.87 2.47 14.18
CA SER A 219 15.95 2.63 13.23
C SER A 219 15.36 2.76 11.84
N LYS A 220 16.05 3.53 11.00
CA LYS A 220 15.80 3.63 9.57
C LYS A 220 15.53 2.26 8.94
N ALA A 221 14.48 2.14 8.14
CA ALA A 221 14.11 0.90 7.48
C ALA A 221 15.16 0.48 6.44
N VAL A 222 15.36 -0.84 6.31
CA VAL A 222 16.20 -1.44 5.27
C VAL A 222 15.33 -1.65 4.04
N ILE A 223 15.83 -1.26 2.87
CA ILE A 223 15.13 -1.49 1.59
C ILE A 223 15.54 -2.86 1.07
N VAL A 224 14.54 -3.72 0.87
CA VAL A 224 14.68 -5.07 0.32
C VAL A 224 14.18 -5.16 -1.13
N SER A 225 13.35 -4.22 -1.58
CA SER A 225 12.95 -4.06 -2.98
C SER A 225 13.10 -2.60 -3.40
N GLU A 226 14.06 -2.33 -4.31
CA GLU A 226 14.33 -0.98 -4.81
C GLU A 226 13.22 -0.51 -5.76
N ALA A 227 12.65 -1.39 -6.59
CA ALA A 227 11.52 -1.05 -7.46
C ALA A 227 10.34 -0.52 -6.64
N ASN A 228 9.91 -1.27 -5.63
CA ASN A 228 8.85 -0.85 -4.73
C ASN A 228 9.19 0.45 -3.98
N TYR A 229 10.45 0.65 -3.60
CA TYR A 229 10.86 1.90 -2.99
C TYR A 229 10.74 3.09 -3.95
N GLN A 230 11.08 2.90 -5.23
CA GLN A 230 10.92 3.91 -6.27
C GLN A 230 9.43 4.21 -6.54
N SER A 231 8.59 3.18 -6.65
CA SER A 231 7.14 3.30 -6.78
C SER A 231 6.53 4.10 -5.63
N ALA A 232 6.87 3.76 -4.38
CA ALA A 232 6.38 4.46 -3.20
C ALA A 232 6.68 5.97 -3.23
N LYS A 233 7.92 6.35 -3.59
CA LYS A 233 8.31 7.76 -3.75
C LYS A 233 7.52 8.43 -4.87
N ALA A 234 7.41 7.78 -6.02
CA ALA A 234 6.73 8.34 -7.19
C ALA A 234 5.25 8.57 -6.92
N PHE A 235 4.57 7.63 -6.25
CA PHE A 235 3.17 7.77 -5.88
C PHE A 235 2.94 8.85 -4.83
N ALA A 236 3.79 8.94 -3.81
CA ALA A 236 3.74 10.03 -2.83
C ALA A 236 3.91 11.41 -3.49
N GLN A 237 4.87 11.54 -4.43
CA GLN A 237 5.08 12.76 -5.21
C GLN A 237 3.88 13.08 -6.10
N LYS A 238 3.31 12.07 -6.77
CA LYS A 238 2.15 12.22 -7.66
C LYS A 238 0.91 12.65 -6.88
N ALA A 239 0.64 12.01 -5.75
CA ALA A 239 -0.47 12.36 -4.86
C ALA A 239 -0.36 13.81 -4.40
N TRP A 240 0.84 14.24 -3.96
CA TRP A 240 1.07 15.63 -3.57
C TRP A 240 0.85 16.59 -4.74
N GLY A 241 1.41 16.29 -5.92
CA GLY A 241 1.25 17.13 -7.12
C GLY A 241 -0.20 17.29 -7.57
N LEU A 242 -1.01 16.23 -7.49
CA LEU A 242 -2.44 16.29 -7.78
C LEU A 242 -3.21 17.06 -6.70
N TYR A 243 -2.89 16.87 -5.43
CA TYR A 243 -3.46 17.67 -4.34
C TYR A 243 -3.25 19.18 -4.57
N GLN A 244 -2.04 19.59 -4.97
CA GLN A 244 -1.76 21.01 -5.24
C GLN A 244 -2.67 21.59 -6.35
N GLN A 245 -3.08 20.78 -7.33
CA GLN A 245 -3.97 21.21 -8.41
C GLN A 245 -5.42 21.37 -7.93
N ILE A 246 -5.88 20.49 -7.05
CA ILE A 246 -7.26 20.50 -6.55
C ILE A 246 -7.46 21.35 -5.29
N LYS A 247 -6.38 21.77 -4.64
CA LYS A 247 -6.40 22.64 -3.45
C LYS A 247 -7.38 23.83 -3.55
N PRO A 248 -7.43 24.60 -4.65
CA PRO A 248 -8.38 25.72 -4.77
C PRO A 248 -9.85 25.31 -4.79
N GLN A 249 -10.13 24.03 -5.01
CA GLN A 249 -11.48 23.45 -5.11
C GLN A 249 -11.94 22.78 -3.80
N ALA A 250 -11.17 22.91 -2.71
CA ALA A 250 -11.62 22.48 -1.39
C ALA A 250 -12.91 23.23 -0.98
N THR A 251 -13.71 22.61 -0.12
CA THR A 251 -15.02 23.13 0.32
C THR A 251 -14.93 24.50 1.00
N ASP A 252 -13.77 24.83 1.57
CA ASP A 252 -13.43 26.11 2.21
C ASP A 252 -12.69 27.10 1.28
N GLY A 253 -12.65 26.82 -0.03
CA GLY A 253 -11.93 27.63 -1.01
C GLY A 253 -10.39 27.51 -0.92
N GLY A 254 -9.86 26.47 -0.26
CA GLY A 254 -8.43 26.21 -0.18
C GLY A 254 -7.75 26.92 0.99
N SER A 255 -8.48 27.27 2.04
CA SER A 255 -7.99 28.13 3.13
C SER A 255 -8.34 27.66 4.54
N GLY A 256 -9.03 26.53 4.70
CA GLY A 256 -9.37 26.03 6.03
C GLY A 256 -8.30 25.14 6.63
N ASN A 257 -8.52 24.81 7.91
CA ASN A 257 -7.58 24.05 8.75
C ASN A 257 -7.17 22.70 8.14
N SER A 258 -8.08 22.00 7.43
CA SER A 258 -7.74 20.74 6.79
C SER A 258 -6.77 20.93 5.62
N VAL A 259 -6.92 22.00 4.84
CA VAL A 259 -5.98 22.36 3.76
C VAL A 259 -4.62 22.72 4.33
N GLU A 260 -4.56 23.53 5.40
CA GLU A 260 -3.28 23.87 6.06
C GLU A 260 -2.55 22.64 6.62
N LYS A 261 -3.31 21.65 7.10
CA LYS A 261 -2.74 20.37 7.55
C LYS A 261 -2.22 19.54 6.38
N LEU A 262 -2.97 19.46 5.27
CA LEU A 262 -2.55 18.76 4.06
C LEU A 262 -1.27 19.37 3.46
N ASP A 263 -1.17 20.69 3.44
CA ASP A 263 0.04 21.42 2.98
C ASP A 263 1.31 21.00 3.75
N LYS A 264 1.17 20.56 5.01
CA LYS A 264 2.28 20.09 5.83
C LYS A 264 2.46 18.58 5.73
N SER A 265 1.37 17.81 5.69
CA SER A 265 1.42 16.35 5.78
C SER A 265 1.93 15.69 4.50
N PHE A 266 1.62 16.22 3.30
CA PHE A 266 2.14 15.64 2.06
C PHE A 266 3.67 15.74 1.94
N PRO A 267 4.31 16.92 2.14
CA PRO A 267 5.76 17.01 2.18
C PRO A 267 6.39 16.13 3.28
N ALA A 268 5.75 16.04 4.45
CA ALA A 268 6.22 15.19 5.54
C ALA A 268 6.14 13.70 5.18
N PHE A 269 5.08 13.27 4.50
CA PHE A 269 4.91 11.89 4.03
C PHE A 269 5.99 11.50 3.04
N LEU A 270 6.23 12.34 2.02
CA LEU A 270 7.30 12.13 1.07
C LEU A 270 8.68 12.09 1.76
N SER A 271 8.95 13.04 2.65
CA SER A 271 10.21 13.09 3.41
C SER A 271 10.40 11.86 4.30
N ALA A 272 9.32 11.31 4.88
CA ALA A 272 9.36 10.10 5.68
C ALA A 272 9.74 8.88 4.84
N ILE A 273 9.18 8.74 3.63
CA ILE A 273 9.57 7.70 2.67
C ILE A 273 11.03 7.86 2.25
N GLU A 274 11.45 9.07 1.85
CA GLU A 274 12.83 9.35 1.41
C GLU A 274 13.88 9.12 2.51
N SER A 275 13.53 9.45 3.75
CA SER A 275 14.40 9.20 4.91
C SER A 275 14.38 7.75 5.38
N LYS A 276 13.50 6.91 4.79
CA LYS A 276 13.24 5.50 5.14
C LYS A 276 12.77 5.36 6.58
N ALA A 277 11.78 6.16 6.97
CA ALA A 277 11.16 6.10 8.29
C ALA A 277 10.50 4.73 8.56
N SER A 278 10.10 4.50 9.81
CA SER A 278 9.44 3.23 10.15
C SER A 278 8.06 3.13 9.46
N ALA A 279 7.57 1.90 9.28
CA ALA A 279 6.21 1.66 8.75
C ALA A 279 5.16 2.43 9.57
N MET A 280 5.32 2.43 10.90
CA MET A 280 4.41 3.11 11.83
C MET A 280 4.39 4.62 11.63
N ASP A 281 5.55 5.26 11.45
CA ASP A 281 5.63 6.71 11.22
C ASP A 281 4.93 7.11 9.91
N ILE A 282 5.18 6.34 8.86
CA ILE A 282 4.60 6.58 7.52
C ILE A 282 3.08 6.34 7.53
N MET A 283 2.62 5.24 8.14
CA MET A 283 1.19 4.97 8.34
C MET A 283 0.52 6.08 9.16
N SER A 284 1.17 6.57 10.22
CA SER A 284 0.62 7.64 11.06
C SER A 284 0.41 8.94 10.28
N ILE A 285 1.32 9.29 9.38
CA ILE A 285 1.15 10.48 8.53
C ILE A 285 -0.03 10.26 7.57
N ALA A 286 -0.07 9.14 6.85
CA ALA A 286 -1.13 8.88 5.88
C ALA A 286 -2.52 8.79 6.52
N HIS A 287 -2.66 7.93 7.52
CA HIS A 287 -3.96 7.57 8.12
C HIS A 287 -4.48 8.60 9.12
N LEU A 288 -3.62 9.34 9.82
CA LEU A 288 -4.06 10.33 10.82
C LEU A 288 -4.01 11.76 10.32
N GLN A 289 -3.23 12.04 9.26
CA GLN A 289 -3.06 13.41 8.77
C GLN A 289 -3.56 13.56 7.33
N ILE A 290 -3.23 12.68 6.41
CA ILE A 290 -3.64 12.89 5.01
C ILE A 290 -5.10 12.49 4.80
N HIS A 291 -5.48 11.23 5.03
CA HIS A 291 -6.83 10.74 4.73
C HIS A 291 -7.94 11.53 5.46
N PRO A 292 -7.85 11.83 6.77
CA PRO A 292 -8.90 12.58 7.45
C PRO A 292 -9.05 14.02 6.98
N ASN A 293 -7.95 14.67 6.60
CA ASN A 293 -8.02 16.03 6.10
C ASN A 293 -8.47 16.08 4.63
N LEU A 294 -8.19 15.06 3.81
CA LEU A 294 -8.81 14.92 2.48
C LEU A 294 -10.32 14.71 2.59
N MET A 295 -10.77 13.83 3.50
CA MET A 295 -12.20 13.64 3.79
C MET A 295 -12.88 14.95 4.13
N THR A 296 -12.28 15.72 5.04
CA THR A 296 -12.85 16.98 5.50
C THR A 296 -12.81 18.06 4.42
N ALA A 297 -11.68 18.24 3.74
CA ALA A 297 -11.49 19.33 2.77
C ALA A 297 -12.37 19.15 1.52
N TYR A 298 -12.61 17.91 1.08
CA TYR A 298 -13.35 17.61 -0.16
C TYR A 298 -14.69 16.90 0.06
N ASN A 299 -15.11 16.79 1.33
CA ASN A 299 -16.34 16.11 1.74
C ASN A 299 -16.44 14.68 1.17
N LEU A 300 -15.34 13.92 1.28
CA LEU A 300 -15.29 12.55 0.78
C LEU A 300 -16.12 11.64 1.69
N GLN A 301 -16.93 10.77 1.07
CA GLN A 301 -17.66 9.72 1.80
C GLN A 301 -16.79 8.46 1.86
N VAL A 302 -16.87 7.75 2.99
CA VAL A 302 -16.21 6.45 3.19
C VAL A 302 -17.23 5.33 3.06
N VAL A 303 -16.87 4.25 2.36
CA VAL A 303 -17.69 3.03 2.32
C VAL A 303 -17.23 2.11 3.46
N PRO A 304 -18.12 1.67 4.37
CA PRO A 304 -17.77 0.64 5.35
C PRO A 304 -17.61 -0.73 4.66
N GLU A 305 -16.53 -1.46 4.95
CA GLU A 305 -16.35 -2.84 4.47
C GLU A 305 -17.09 -3.86 5.38
N PHE A 306 -18.22 -4.41 4.86
CA PHE A 306 -19.04 -5.58 5.31
C PHE A 306 -20.10 -5.44 6.44
N PRO A 307 -21.10 -6.35 6.52
CA PRO A 307 -22.31 -6.44 5.68
C PRO A 307 -23.60 -6.20 6.50
N ILE A 308 -24.65 -5.63 5.89
CA ILE A 308 -26.02 -5.78 6.42
C ILE A 308 -26.84 -6.57 5.38
N PRO A 309 -27.35 -7.76 5.71
CA PRO A 309 -28.26 -8.46 4.83
C PRO A 309 -29.63 -7.77 4.88
N LEU A 310 -30.09 -7.20 3.77
CA LEU A 310 -31.40 -7.45 3.14
C LEU A 310 -31.77 -6.35 2.12
N LEU A 311 -31.71 -6.76 0.85
CA LEU A 311 -32.62 -6.43 -0.24
C LEU A 311 -32.83 -4.96 -0.63
N ILE A 312 -32.00 -4.45 -1.54
CA ILE A 312 -32.50 -3.74 -2.74
C ILE A 312 -31.68 -4.20 -3.94
N SER A 313 -32.37 -4.74 -4.94
CA SER A 313 -31.84 -5.29 -6.19
C SER A 313 -31.22 -4.22 -7.08
N LEU A 314 -29.93 -4.37 -7.42
CA LEU A 314 -29.26 -3.93 -8.65
C LEU A 314 -27.89 -4.62 -8.71
N PRO A 315 -27.41 -5.07 -9.89
CA PRO A 315 -26.27 -5.97 -9.97
C PRO A 315 -24.97 -5.19 -9.82
N ALA A 316 -24.50 -5.04 -8.58
CA ALA A 316 -23.21 -4.44 -8.28
C ALA A 316 -22.16 -5.52 -8.01
N LEU A 317 -21.06 -5.36 -8.76
CA LEU A 317 -19.69 -5.70 -8.44
C LEU A 317 -19.40 -6.06 -6.97
N ALA A 318 -18.75 -7.21 -6.79
CA ALA A 318 -17.48 -7.40 -6.10
C ALA A 318 -17.38 -8.85 -5.62
N ALA A 319 -16.37 -9.59 -6.08
CA ALA A 319 -15.85 -10.74 -5.35
C ALA A 319 -14.45 -11.15 -5.88
N ALA A 320 -13.46 -10.87 -5.04
CA ALA A 320 -12.34 -11.73 -4.68
C ALA A 320 -11.52 -12.41 -5.80
N VAL A 321 -10.25 -12.02 -5.90
CA VAL A 321 -9.18 -13.01 -6.12
C VAL A 321 -8.03 -12.72 -5.15
N LEU A 322 -8.08 -13.40 -4.01
CA LEU A 322 -6.90 -13.80 -3.26
C LEU A 322 -6.16 -14.84 -4.13
N TYR A 323 -4.88 -14.62 -4.45
CA TYR A 323 -3.99 -15.75 -4.72
C TYR A 323 -2.57 -15.45 -4.27
N GLY A 324 -2.22 -15.98 -3.09
CA GLY A 324 -0.84 -16.05 -2.64
C GLY A 324 -0.03 -16.99 -3.54
N ARG A 325 1.13 -16.53 -4.01
CA ARG A 325 2.12 -17.39 -4.67
C ARG A 325 3.09 -17.96 -3.66
N PHE A 326 2.96 -19.27 -3.39
CA PHE A 326 4.02 -20.10 -2.82
C PHE A 326 5.20 -20.18 -3.80
N ARG A 327 6.37 -19.74 -3.35
CA ARG A 327 7.65 -19.86 -4.07
C ARG A 327 8.27 -21.24 -3.77
N MET A 328 8.31 -22.15 -4.74
CA MET A 328 9.13 -23.37 -4.65
C MET A 328 10.56 -23.07 -5.11
N ASN A 329 11.50 -23.12 -4.16
CA ASN A 329 12.93 -23.22 -4.43
C ASN A 329 13.25 -24.63 -4.95
N ALA A 330 13.64 -24.74 -6.21
CA ALA A 330 14.30 -25.94 -6.73
C ALA A 330 15.77 -25.94 -6.25
N LYS A 331 16.08 -26.75 -5.23
CA LYS A 331 17.45 -27.16 -4.95
C LYS A 331 17.74 -28.48 -5.64
N ASN A 332 18.62 -28.37 -6.61
CA ASN A 332 19.31 -29.43 -7.33
C ASN A 332 20.14 -30.29 -6.34
N SER A 333 19.82 -31.58 -6.21
CA SER A 333 20.73 -32.59 -5.66
C SER A 333 20.44 -33.94 -6.28
N GLY A 334 21.30 -34.36 -7.20
CA GLY A 334 21.23 -35.67 -7.84
C GLY A 334 22.49 -35.90 -8.64
N GLY A 335 23.56 -36.25 -7.93
CA GLY A 335 24.79 -36.71 -8.56
C GLY A 335 24.67 -38.13 -9.12
N ASP A 336 25.60 -38.38 -10.03
CA ASP A 336 26.40 -39.59 -10.16
C ASP A 336 26.06 -40.61 -11.26
N GLY A 337 27.14 -41.05 -11.91
CA GLY A 337 27.27 -42.36 -12.53
C GLY A 337 27.07 -42.45 -14.05
N GLY A 338 28.17 -42.62 -14.80
CA GLY A 338 28.08 -43.34 -16.08
C GLY A 338 29.15 -43.06 -17.14
N SER A 339 30.34 -43.62 -16.96
CA SER A 339 31.44 -43.71 -17.92
C SER A 339 31.08 -44.46 -19.21
N ALA A 340 31.58 -44.01 -20.38
CA ALA A 340 32.12 -44.89 -21.43
C ALA A 340 32.82 -44.11 -22.57
N ALA A 341 34.14 -44.38 -22.65
CA ALA A 341 35.08 -44.37 -23.78
C ALA A 341 34.63 -44.04 -25.21
N GLY A 342 35.51 -43.35 -25.96
CA GLY A 342 35.37 -43.23 -27.42
C GLY A 342 36.47 -42.42 -28.11
N ASN A 343 37.67 -42.99 -28.16
CA ASN A 343 38.87 -42.58 -28.90
C ASN A 343 38.64 -42.17 -30.38
N GLY A 344 39.41 -41.20 -30.90
CA GLY A 344 39.82 -41.24 -32.32
C GLY A 344 39.88 -39.92 -33.09
N GLY A 345 41.11 -39.40 -33.26
CA GLY A 345 41.59 -39.01 -34.60
C GLY A 345 41.46 -37.55 -35.05
N SER A 346 42.57 -36.80 -34.94
CA SER A 346 42.96 -35.85 -35.99
C SER A 346 43.21 -36.60 -37.30
N PRO A 347 43.11 -35.92 -38.45
CA PRO A 347 44.36 -35.45 -39.05
C PRO A 347 44.29 -34.06 -39.70
N LYS A 348 45.52 -33.55 -39.88
CA LYS A 348 45.92 -32.39 -40.67
C LYS A 348 45.69 -32.60 -42.18
N GLU A 349 45.96 -31.51 -42.91
CA GLU A 349 46.14 -31.34 -44.38
C GLU A 349 44.83 -30.97 -45.11
N GLN A 350 44.73 -29.90 -45.90
CA GLN A 350 45.70 -29.03 -46.60
C GLN A 350 45.23 -27.57 -46.59
#